data_AF-A0A7X0ARK2-F1
#
_entry.id   AF-A0A7X0ARK2-F1
#
_cell.length_a   1.000
_cell.length_b   1.000
_cell.length_c   1.000
_cell.angle_alpha   90.00
_cell.angle_beta   90.00
_cell.angle_gamma   90.00
#
_symmetry.space_group_name_H-M   'P 1'
#
loop_
_entity.id
_entity.type
_entity.pdbx_description
1 polymer ?
#
loop_
_entity_poly.entity_id
_entity_poly.type
_entity_poly.pdbx_seq_one_letter_code
_entity_poly.pdbx_strand_id
1 'polypeptide(L)'
;MSHILASDRRKRIILLSGVFVAVVLIAGALWHLHASSKASEESTATDESNGVGVLLGLADSAFHEHRLVAPAGSNVYEFYLSVLELDPHNKPALERLHTAFEPACQEVEQTIAKGDLDEAERELRLLRDYGTQEGVESDNYKVALLGSYLYAQRNVLTRKHEAEALQIQEGHTAASAN
;
A
#
# COMPACT_ATOMS: atom_id res chain seq x y z
N MET A 1 -20.65 52.87 27.72
CA MET A 1 -19.86 54.00 27.16
C MET A 1 -18.54 53.46 26.65
N SER A 2 -18.37 53.56 25.33
CA SER A 2 -17.16 53.40 24.54
C SER A 2 -15.96 54.17 25.08
N HIS A 3 -14.74 53.65 24.94
CA HIS A 3 -13.63 54.29 24.21
C HIS A 3 -12.47 53.29 23.99
N ILE A 4 -12.14 53.12 22.71
CA ILE A 4 -10.98 52.43 22.11
C ILE A 4 -9.83 53.44 22.02
N LEU A 5 -8.58 53.02 22.28
CA LEU A 5 -7.32 53.51 21.67
C LEU A 5 -6.24 52.43 21.96
N ALA A 6 -5.92 51.51 21.04
CA ALA A 6 -4.99 51.64 19.91
C ALA A 6 -3.49 51.78 20.30
N SER A 7 -2.75 50.68 20.12
CA SER A 7 -1.40 50.55 19.55
C SER A 7 -0.30 51.56 19.93
N ASP A 8 0.79 51.05 20.52
CA ASP A 8 2.08 51.31 19.87
C ASP A 8 3.09 50.14 19.96
N ARG A 9 3.33 49.59 18.79
CA ARG A 9 4.25 48.51 18.47
C ARG A 9 5.42 49.22 17.81
N ARG A 10 6.64 48.85 18.23
CA ARG A 10 7.96 49.10 17.60
C ARG A 10 8.83 50.14 18.33
N LYS A 11 10.10 49.74 18.51
CA LYS A 11 11.29 50.57 18.78
C LYS A 11 11.64 50.87 20.24
N ARG A 12 11.86 49.80 21.01
CA ARG A 12 12.95 49.71 21.99
C ARG A 12 13.65 48.37 21.74
N ILE A 13 14.50 48.28 20.70
CA ILE A 13 15.96 48.48 20.84
C ILE A 13 16.45 47.50 21.92
N ILE A 14 16.70 46.23 21.58
CA ILE A 14 17.92 45.76 20.91
C ILE A 14 19.15 46.28 21.65
N LEU A 15 19.46 45.71 22.81
CA LEU A 15 20.79 45.61 23.40
C LEU A 15 20.71 44.62 24.57
N LEU A 16 20.89 43.32 24.28
CA LEU A 16 21.17 42.18 25.17
C LEU A 16 21.01 40.88 24.33
N SER A 17 21.51 40.82 23.09
CA SER A 17 22.90 40.41 22.78
C SER A 17 23.50 39.42 23.80
N GLY A 18 23.53 38.15 23.41
CA GLY A 18 24.83 37.53 23.19
C GLY A 18 25.24 36.34 24.05
N VAL A 19 24.58 36.04 25.17
CA VAL A 19 25.11 35.02 26.11
C VAL A 19 24.26 33.75 26.20
N PHE A 20 23.02 33.75 25.73
CA PHE A 20 22.14 32.58 25.89
C PHE A 20 22.29 31.49 24.81
N VAL A 21 23.02 31.75 23.73
CA VAL A 21 23.20 30.77 22.63
C VAL A 21 24.43 29.86 22.83
N ALA A 22 25.32 30.17 23.78
CA ALA A 22 26.54 29.39 23.99
C ALA A 22 26.43 28.26 25.05
N VAL A 23 25.36 28.22 25.86
CA VAL A 23 25.23 27.21 26.94
C VAL A 23 24.38 25.99 26.55
N VAL A 24 23.66 26.04 25.41
CA VAL A 24 22.89 24.89 24.91
C VAL A 24 23.74 23.89 24.09
N LEU A 25 24.97 24.24 23.72
CA LEU A 25 25.81 23.39 22.86
C LEU A 25 26.78 22.45 23.60
N ILE A 26 26.82 22.45 24.93
CA ILE A 26 27.75 21.58 25.70
C ILE A 26 27.01 20.45 26.45
N ALA A 27 25.67 20.52 26.59
CA ALA A 27 24.87 19.45 27.22
C ALA A 27 24.40 18.35 26.23
N GLY A 28 24.43 18.58 24.92
CA GLY A 28 24.02 17.60 23.90
C GLY A 28 25.12 16.64 23.44
N ALA A 29 26.39 16.95 23.70
CA ALA A 29 27.53 16.19 23.19
C ALA A 29 27.88 14.93 24.02
N LEU A 30 27.32 14.78 25.22
CA LEU A 30 27.62 13.67 26.13
C LEU A 30 26.55 12.55 26.14
N TRP A 31 25.48 12.66 25.34
CA TRP A 31 24.55 11.54 25.08
C TRP A 31 24.87 10.79 23.80
N HIS A 32 25.57 11.42 22.85
CA HIS A 32 25.85 10.79 21.56
C HIS A 32 27.05 9.84 21.58
N LEU A 33 27.87 9.82 22.63
CA LEU A 33 29.09 9.00 22.68
C LEU A 33 29.02 7.76 23.58
N HIS A 34 27.88 7.48 24.23
CA HIS A 34 27.68 6.21 24.97
C HIS A 34 26.63 5.29 24.32
N ALA A 35 25.95 5.72 23.26
CA ALA A 35 25.04 4.85 22.50
C ALA A 35 25.74 3.99 21.43
N SER A 36 27.06 4.15 21.27
CA SER A 36 27.90 3.21 20.49
C SER A 36 28.63 2.26 21.43
N SER A 37 27.94 1.22 21.87
CA SER A 37 28.60 -0.01 22.32
C SER A 37 27.73 -1.23 22.00
N LYS A 38 28.02 -1.87 20.85
CA LYS A 38 27.97 -3.32 20.64
C LYS A 38 26.76 -4.07 21.23
N ALA A 39 25.54 -3.76 20.79
CA ALA A 39 24.37 -4.60 21.09
C ALA A 39 23.32 -4.67 19.96
N SER A 40 23.65 -4.22 18.74
CA SER A 40 22.65 -4.11 17.66
C SER A 40 22.86 -5.07 16.48
N GLU A 41 23.85 -5.97 16.53
CA GLU A 41 24.07 -6.96 15.46
C GLU A 41 23.45 -8.34 15.76
N GLU A 42 22.92 -8.56 16.97
CA GLU A 42 22.36 -9.88 17.36
C GLU A 42 20.84 -9.85 17.61
N SER A 43 20.21 -8.67 17.67
CA SER A 43 18.76 -8.52 17.85
C SER A 43 17.96 -8.48 16.54
N THR A 44 18.56 -8.12 15.40
CA THR A 44 17.82 -8.05 14.12
C THR A 44 17.51 -9.44 13.57
N ALA A 45 18.49 -10.35 13.59
CA ALA A 45 18.31 -11.70 13.04
C ALA A 45 17.23 -12.53 13.78
N THR A 46 17.11 -12.34 15.09
CA THR A 46 16.09 -13.05 15.90
C THR A 46 14.69 -12.46 15.67
N ASP A 47 14.58 -11.14 15.52
CA ASP A 47 13.30 -10.45 15.31
C ASP A 47 12.77 -10.64 13.88
N GLU A 48 13.64 -10.56 12.87
CA GLU A 48 13.29 -10.87 11.47
C GLU A 48 12.92 -12.35 11.29
N SER A 49 13.66 -13.27 11.91
CA SER A 49 13.31 -14.69 11.89
C SER A 49 11.97 -14.98 12.56
N ASN A 50 11.61 -14.23 13.63
CA ASN A 50 10.31 -14.35 14.28
C ASN A 50 9.20 -13.76 13.39
N GLY A 51 9.44 -12.61 12.75
CA GLY A 51 8.52 -11.98 11.81
C GLY A 51 8.21 -12.87 10.60
N VAL A 52 9.23 -13.45 9.97
CA VAL A 52 9.06 -14.41 8.87
C VAL A 52 8.24 -15.62 9.31
N GLY A 53 8.51 -16.18 10.48
CA GLY A 53 7.74 -17.31 11.02
C GLY A 53 6.26 -16.99 11.22
N VAL A 54 5.95 -15.81 11.75
CA VAL A 54 4.56 -15.34 11.93
C VAL A 54 3.86 -15.18 10.58
N LEU A 55 4.51 -14.54 9.60
CA LEU A 55 3.95 -14.34 8.27
C LEU A 55 3.70 -15.66 7.53
N LEU A 56 4.61 -16.62 7.64
CA LEU A 56 4.42 -17.97 7.08
C LEU A 56 3.20 -18.67 7.71
N GLY A 57 3.02 -18.55 9.03
CA GLY A 57 1.84 -19.09 9.72
C GLY A 57 0.52 -18.45 9.27
N LEU A 58 0.52 -17.12 9.06
CA LEU A 58 -0.64 -16.39 8.52
C LEU A 58 -0.94 -16.79 7.07
N ALA A 59 0.10 -16.91 6.24
CA ALA A 59 -0.01 -17.34 4.86
C ALA A 59 -0.60 -18.76 4.76
N ASP A 60 -0.11 -19.69 5.59
CA ASP A 60 -0.64 -21.05 5.64
C ASP A 60 -2.12 -21.06 6.06
N SER A 61 -2.52 -20.27 7.06
CA SER A 61 -3.95 -20.15 7.43
C SER A 61 -4.79 -19.63 6.26
N ALA A 62 -4.35 -18.54 5.62
CA ALA A 62 -5.03 -17.97 4.46
C ALA A 62 -5.15 -18.98 3.31
N PHE A 63 -4.13 -19.81 3.11
CA PHE A 63 -4.12 -20.85 2.07
C PHE A 63 -5.17 -21.93 2.35
N HIS A 64 -5.25 -22.42 3.59
CA HIS A 64 -6.28 -23.40 3.98
C HIS A 64 -7.70 -22.85 3.84
N GLU A 65 -7.86 -21.54 4.03
CA GLU A 65 -9.13 -20.84 3.91
C GLU A 65 -9.43 -20.35 2.49
N HIS A 66 -8.59 -20.72 1.50
CA HIS A 66 -8.73 -20.35 0.08
C HIS A 66 -8.82 -18.83 -0.14
N ARG A 67 -8.11 -18.05 0.66
CA ARG A 67 -7.99 -16.61 0.50
C ARG A 67 -6.75 -16.29 -0.31
N LEU A 68 -6.77 -16.52 -1.62
CA LEU A 68 -5.54 -16.44 -2.42
C LEU A 68 -5.12 -14.99 -2.63
N VAL A 69 -6.00 -14.18 -3.23
CA VAL A 69 -5.73 -12.75 -3.53
C VAL A 69 -6.69 -11.80 -2.80
N ALA A 70 -7.74 -12.33 -2.18
CA ALA A 70 -8.76 -11.58 -1.47
C ALA A 70 -9.12 -12.22 -0.11
N PRO A 71 -9.61 -11.43 0.87
CA PRO A 71 -9.75 -9.98 0.84
C PRO A 71 -8.41 -9.27 1.05
N ALA A 72 -8.36 -7.97 0.81
CA ALA A 72 -7.21 -7.13 1.10
C ALA A 72 -6.76 -7.26 2.57
N GLY A 73 -5.44 -7.34 2.80
CA GLY A 73 -4.85 -7.42 4.14
C GLY A 73 -4.90 -8.80 4.80
N SER A 74 -5.54 -9.80 4.17
CA SER A 74 -5.69 -11.14 4.77
C SER A 74 -5.73 -12.25 3.73
N ASN A 75 -4.74 -12.29 2.85
CA ASN A 75 -4.65 -13.27 1.78
C ASN A 75 -3.23 -13.84 1.62
N VAL A 76 -3.15 -14.99 0.95
CA VAL A 76 -1.93 -15.75 0.70
C VAL A 76 -0.85 -14.92 0.03
N TYR A 77 -1.23 -14.18 -1.02
CA TYR A 77 -0.27 -13.41 -1.80
C TYR A 77 0.36 -12.29 -0.98
N GLU A 78 -0.43 -11.51 -0.24
CA GLU A 78 0.09 -10.44 0.59
C GLU A 78 1.04 -10.97 1.67
N PHE A 79 0.68 -12.05 2.37
CA PHE A 79 1.55 -12.60 3.42
C PHE A 79 2.86 -13.16 2.87
N TYR A 80 2.84 -13.94 1.78
CA TYR A 80 4.08 -14.47 1.22
C TYR A 80 4.92 -13.38 0.53
N LEU A 81 4.30 -12.37 -0.10
CA LEU A 81 5.06 -11.23 -0.63
C LEU A 81 5.77 -10.47 0.49
N SER A 82 5.14 -10.27 1.65
CA SER A 82 5.81 -9.73 2.83
C SER A 82 6.94 -10.63 3.36
N VAL A 83 6.81 -11.96 3.26
CA VAL A 83 7.94 -12.87 3.55
C VAL A 83 9.09 -12.62 2.59
N LEU A 84 8.82 -12.45 1.30
CA LEU A 84 9.85 -12.21 0.28
C LEU A 84 10.49 -10.82 0.37
N GLU A 85 9.81 -9.83 0.94
CA GLU A 85 10.44 -8.54 1.28
C GLU A 85 11.53 -8.69 2.36
N LEU A 86 11.35 -9.61 3.31
CA LEU A 86 12.30 -9.89 4.39
C LEU A 86 13.36 -10.92 3.98
N ASP A 87 12.96 -11.95 3.23
CA ASP A 87 13.80 -13.03 2.73
C ASP A 87 13.48 -13.29 1.24
N PRO A 88 14.13 -12.55 0.32
CA PRO A 88 13.86 -12.66 -1.13
C PRO A 88 14.11 -14.05 -1.73
N HIS A 89 14.86 -14.90 -1.05
CA HIS A 89 15.20 -16.25 -1.51
C HIS A 89 14.47 -17.34 -0.71
N ASN A 90 13.39 -16.99 0.00
CA ASN A 90 12.57 -17.93 0.74
C ASN A 90 11.89 -18.94 -0.20
N LYS A 91 12.55 -20.07 -0.43
CA LYS A 91 12.07 -21.12 -1.34
C LYS A 91 10.66 -21.62 -0.98
N PRO A 92 10.32 -21.86 0.30
CA PRO A 92 8.95 -22.24 0.68
C PRO A 92 7.90 -21.22 0.21
N ALA A 93 8.12 -19.93 0.43
CA ALA A 93 7.18 -18.89 0.00
C ALA A 93 7.04 -18.83 -1.52
N LEU A 94 8.16 -18.88 -2.26
CA LEU A 94 8.16 -18.91 -3.73
C LEU A 94 7.40 -20.12 -4.29
N GLU A 95 7.63 -21.32 -3.74
CA GLU A 95 6.96 -22.55 -4.18
C GLU A 95 5.44 -22.49 -3.91
N ARG A 96 5.05 -21.94 -2.76
CA ARG A 96 3.64 -21.75 -2.40
C ARG A 96 2.95 -20.76 -3.32
N LEU A 97 3.57 -19.62 -3.61
CA LEU A 97 3.05 -18.63 -4.56
C LEU A 97 2.97 -19.19 -5.98
N HIS A 98 3.96 -19.96 -6.41
CA HIS A 98 3.93 -20.66 -7.70
C HIS A 98 2.73 -21.61 -7.79
N THR A 99 2.52 -22.42 -6.75
CA THR A 99 1.39 -23.36 -6.68
C THR A 99 0.03 -22.64 -6.67
N ALA A 100 -0.05 -21.50 -5.98
CA ALA A 100 -1.26 -20.68 -5.89
C ALA A 100 -1.58 -19.89 -7.16
N PHE A 101 -0.63 -19.77 -8.10
CA PHE A 101 -0.76 -18.83 -9.22
C PHE A 101 -1.94 -19.12 -10.14
N GLU A 102 -2.13 -20.38 -10.53
CA GLU A 102 -3.24 -20.75 -11.40
C GLU A 102 -4.62 -20.47 -10.76
N PRO A 103 -4.93 -20.97 -9.56
CA PRO A 103 -6.21 -20.69 -8.94
C PRO A 103 -6.39 -19.21 -8.59
N ALA A 104 -5.31 -18.48 -8.27
CA ALA A 104 -5.38 -17.04 -8.04
C ALA A 104 -5.74 -16.26 -9.33
N CYS A 105 -5.20 -16.64 -10.49
CA CYS A 105 -5.63 -16.06 -11.77
C CYS A 105 -7.14 -16.27 -12.02
N GLN A 106 -7.67 -17.43 -11.64
CA GLN A 106 -9.10 -17.74 -11.76
C GLN A 106 -9.95 -16.90 -10.80
N GLU A 107 -9.48 -16.65 -9.57
CA GLU A 107 -10.15 -15.73 -8.65
C GLU A 107 -10.23 -14.32 -9.23
N VAL A 108 -9.12 -13.79 -9.75
CA VAL A 108 -9.09 -12.45 -10.40
C VAL A 108 -10.05 -12.39 -11.58
N GLU A 109 -10.07 -13.42 -12.43
CA GLU A 109 -11.01 -13.51 -13.54
C GLU A 109 -12.47 -13.43 -13.07
N GLN A 110 -12.80 -14.13 -11.97
CA GLN A 110 -14.13 -14.08 -11.38
C GLN A 110 -14.46 -12.70 -10.79
N THR A 111 -13.51 -12.03 -10.14
CA THR A 111 -13.68 -10.67 -9.62
C THR A 111 -13.95 -9.68 -10.77
N ILE A 112 -13.21 -9.79 -11.89
CA ILE A 112 -13.47 -9.01 -13.10
C ILE A 112 -14.87 -9.32 -13.67
N ALA A 113 -15.25 -10.60 -13.72
CA ALA A 113 -16.55 -11.02 -14.24
C ALA A 113 -17.74 -10.55 -13.39
N LYS A 114 -17.56 -10.44 -12.06
CA LYS A 114 -18.55 -9.87 -11.13
C LYS A 114 -18.73 -8.36 -11.30
N GLY A 115 -17.75 -7.68 -11.91
CA GLY A 115 -17.75 -6.23 -12.08
C GLY A 115 -17.12 -5.47 -10.91
N ASP A 116 -16.47 -6.17 -9.98
CA ASP A 116 -15.73 -5.58 -8.86
C ASP A 116 -14.34 -5.10 -9.35
N LEU A 117 -14.34 -4.18 -10.32
CA LEU A 117 -13.17 -3.85 -11.13
C LEU A 117 -12.01 -3.23 -10.33
N ASP A 118 -12.32 -2.49 -9.27
CA ASP A 118 -11.29 -1.89 -8.41
C ASP A 118 -10.56 -2.97 -7.57
N GLU A 119 -11.31 -3.95 -7.07
CA GLU A 119 -10.74 -5.07 -6.33
C GLU A 119 -9.94 -5.98 -7.27
N ALA A 120 -10.45 -6.25 -8.47
CA ALA A 120 -9.72 -6.98 -9.49
C ALA A 120 -8.39 -6.28 -9.88
N GLU A 121 -8.35 -4.95 -9.93
CA GLU A 121 -7.11 -4.20 -10.18
C GLU A 121 -6.08 -4.43 -9.06
N ARG A 122 -6.54 -4.45 -7.80
CA ARG A 122 -5.69 -4.74 -6.63
C ARG A 122 -5.17 -6.17 -6.66
N GLU A 123 -6.05 -7.15 -6.87
CA GLU A 123 -5.66 -8.57 -6.92
C GLU A 123 -4.68 -8.84 -8.08
N LEU A 124 -4.92 -8.25 -9.26
CA LEU A 124 -4.03 -8.38 -10.42
C LEU A 124 -2.63 -7.79 -10.15
N ARG A 125 -2.54 -6.76 -9.30
CA ARG A 125 -1.26 -6.18 -8.86
C ARG A 125 -0.45 -7.19 -8.05
N LEU A 126 -1.08 -7.93 -7.14
CA LEU A 126 -0.40 -8.99 -6.37
C LEU A 126 0.23 -10.05 -7.29
N LEU A 127 -0.51 -10.47 -8.33
CA LEU A 127 0.00 -11.42 -9.31
C LEU A 127 1.16 -10.85 -10.14
N ARG A 128 1.11 -9.55 -10.46
CA ARG A 128 2.21 -8.85 -11.13
C ARG A 128 3.44 -8.78 -10.25
N ASP A 129 3.28 -8.41 -8.98
CA ASP A 129 4.37 -8.23 -8.03
C ASP A 129 5.11 -9.55 -7.78
N TYR A 130 4.36 -10.66 -7.69
CA TYR A 130 4.95 -12.00 -7.71
C TYR A 130 5.75 -12.28 -8.98
N GLY A 131 5.22 -11.94 -10.16
CA GLY A 131 5.94 -12.09 -11.43
C GLY A 131 7.19 -11.21 -11.59
N THR A 132 7.44 -10.26 -10.67
CA THR A 132 8.66 -9.45 -10.64
C THR A 132 9.73 -9.96 -9.66
N GLN A 133 9.42 -11.00 -8.88
CA GLN A 133 10.37 -11.57 -7.91
C GLN A 133 11.55 -12.26 -8.62
N GLU A 134 12.72 -12.20 -8.01
CA GLU A 134 13.93 -12.82 -8.56
C GLU A 134 13.78 -14.34 -8.64
N GLY A 135 14.10 -14.92 -9.81
CA GLY A 135 14.03 -16.37 -10.02
C GLY A 135 12.62 -16.92 -10.30
N VAL A 136 11.60 -16.07 -10.45
CA VAL A 136 10.25 -16.48 -10.84
C VAL A 136 10.10 -16.44 -12.36
N GLU A 137 9.99 -17.62 -12.97
CA GLU A 137 9.58 -17.79 -14.37
C GLU A 137 8.05 -17.92 -14.44
N SER A 138 7.34 -16.80 -14.28
CA SER A 138 5.87 -16.78 -14.36
C SER A 138 5.39 -16.68 -15.81
N ASP A 139 4.30 -17.40 -16.12
CA ASP A 139 3.50 -17.25 -17.32
C ASP A 139 2.80 -15.87 -17.34
N ASN A 140 3.59 -14.83 -17.61
CA ASN A 140 3.17 -13.42 -17.62
C ASN A 140 2.01 -13.15 -18.60
N TYR A 141 1.78 -14.04 -19.57
CA TYR A 141 0.67 -13.91 -20.52
C TYR A 141 -0.70 -13.95 -19.83
N LYS A 142 -0.89 -14.75 -18.77
CA LYS A 142 -2.19 -14.81 -18.05
C LYS A 142 -2.51 -13.49 -17.38
N VAL A 143 -1.54 -12.92 -16.67
CA VAL A 143 -1.66 -11.58 -16.04
C VAL A 143 -1.90 -10.50 -17.10
N ALA A 144 -1.26 -10.59 -18.27
CA ALA A 144 -1.51 -9.65 -19.37
C ALA A 144 -2.92 -9.77 -19.98
N LEU A 145 -3.45 -10.99 -20.12
CA LEU A 145 -4.81 -11.25 -20.58
C LEU A 145 -5.84 -10.72 -19.58
N LEU A 146 -5.66 -10.98 -18.29
CA LEU A 146 -6.53 -10.44 -17.23
C LEU A 146 -6.51 -8.92 -17.21
N GLY A 147 -5.34 -8.28 -17.38
CA GLY A 147 -5.25 -6.83 -17.50
C GLY A 147 -6.00 -6.27 -18.72
N SER A 148 -5.95 -6.98 -19.85
CA SER A 148 -6.70 -6.60 -21.05
C SER A 148 -8.21 -6.78 -20.86
N TYR A 149 -8.63 -7.85 -20.18
CA TYR A 149 -10.04 -8.11 -19.86
C TYR A 149 -10.59 -7.05 -18.88
N LEU A 150 -9.85 -6.73 -17.81
CA LEU A 150 -10.18 -5.68 -16.85
C LEU A 150 -10.34 -4.32 -17.54
N TYR A 151 -9.41 -3.96 -18.43
CA TYR A 151 -9.49 -2.72 -19.20
C TYR A 151 -10.73 -2.66 -20.10
N ALA A 152 -11.06 -3.76 -20.79
CA ALA A 152 -12.25 -3.85 -21.61
C ALA A 152 -13.53 -3.67 -20.78
N GLN A 153 -13.61 -4.30 -19.60
CA GLN A 153 -14.76 -4.16 -18.69
C GLN A 153 -14.92 -2.73 -18.17
N ARG A 154 -13.82 -2.07 -17.79
CA ARG A 154 -13.86 -0.67 -17.34
C ARG A 154 -14.39 0.26 -18.42
N ASN A 155 -13.97 0.07 -19.67
CA ASN A 155 -14.47 0.87 -20.80
C ASN A 155 -15.97 0.64 -21.10
N VAL A 156 -16.47 -0.57 -20.87
CA VAL A 156 -17.92 -0.85 -20.99
C VAL A 156 -18.68 -0.11 -19.90
N LEU A 157 -18.20 -0.17 -18.65
CA LEU A 157 -18.83 0.52 -17.52
C LEU A 157 -18.84 2.05 -17.70
N THR A 158 -17.72 2.63 -18.13
CA THR A 158 -17.63 4.08 -18.42
C THR A 158 -18.65 4.48 -19.49
N ARG A 159 -18.73 3.75 -20.61
CA ARG A 159 -19.71 4.04 -21.66
C ARG A 159 -21.16 3.93 -21.17
N LYS A 160 -21.45 2.99 -20.27
CA LYS A 160 -22.76 2.85 -19.65
C LYS A 160 -23.11 4.09 -18.82
N HIS A 161 -22.19 4.54 -17.96
CA HIS A 161 -22.40 5.74 -17.16
C HIS A 161 -22.54 7.01 -18.00
N GLU A 162 -21.77 7.14 -19.07
CA GLU A 162 -21.90 8.26 -20.01
C GLU A 162 -23.29 8.27 -20.67
N ALA A 163 -23.79 7.12 -21.12
CA ALA A 163 -25.12 7.01 -21.72
C ALA A 163 -26.24 7.36 -20.72
N GLU A 164 -26.13 6.89 -19.47
CA GLU A 164 -27.07 7.21 -18.39
C GLU A 164 -27.08 8.73 -18.09
N ALA A 165 -25.91 9.37 -18.07
CA ALA A 165 -25.80 10.80 -17.83
C ALA A 165 -26.44 11.66 -18.94
N LEU A 166 -26.36 11.21 -20.19
CA LEU A 166 -27.03 11.88 -21.32
C LEU A 166 -28.55 11.77 -21.21
N GLN A 167 -29.08 10.59 -20.88
CA GLN A 167 -30.53 10.39 -20.71
C GLN A 167 -31.10 11.26 -19.59
N ILE A 168 -30.37 11.39 -18.48
CA ILE A 168 -30.78 12.26 -17.37
C ILE A 168 -30.83 13.73 -17.82
N GLN A 169 -29.83 14.19 -18.57
CA GLN A 169 -29.81 15.57 -19.10
C GLN A 169 -30.96 15.84 -20.08
N GLU A 170 -31.24 14.91 -20.99
CA GLU A 170 -32.38 15.00 -21.92
C GLU A 170 -33.72 15.04 -21.17
N GLY A 171 -33.88 14.22 -20.13
CA GLY A 171 -35.08 14.23 -19.27
C GLY A 171 -35.27 15.56 -18.53
N HIS A 172 -34.21 16.12 -17.96
CA HIS A 172 -34.26 17.42 -17.27
C HIS A 172 -34.56 18.60 -18.21
N THR A 173 -33.99 18.60 -19.41
CA THR A 173 -34.24 19.65 -20.42
C THR A 173 -35.66 19.58 -20.97
N ALA A 174 -36.20 18.39 -21.22
CA ALA A 174 -37.59 18.21 -21.67
C ALA A 174 -38.61 18.62 -20.58
N ALA A 175 -38.34 18.34 -19.31
CA ALA A 175 -39.21 18.73 -18.19
C ALA A 175 -39.24 20.25 -17.92
N SER A 176 -38.17 20.97 -18.26
CA SER A 176 -38.07 22.43 -18.06
C SER A 176 -38.68 23.24 -19.22
N ALA A 177 -39.02 22.59 -20.34
CA ALA A 177 -39.57 23.22 -21.54
C ALA A 177 -41.11 23.19 -21.62
N ASN A 178 -41.78 22.50 -20.68
CA ASN A 178 -43.23 22.46 -20.49
C ASN A 178 -43.66 23.33 -19.32
#